data_AF-A0A841GRD8-F1
#
_entry.id   AF-A0A841GRD8-F1
#
_cell.length_a   1.000
_cell.length_b   1.000
_cell.length_c   1.000
_cell.angle_alpha   90.00
_cell.angle_beta   90.00
_cell.angle_gamma   90.00
#
_symmetry.space_group_name_H-M   'P 1'
#
loop_
_entity.id
_entity.type
_entity.pdbx_description
1 polymer ?
#
loop_
_entity_poly.entity_id
_entity_poly.type
_entity_poly.pdbx_seq_one_letter_code
_entity_poly.pdbx_strand_id
1 'polypeptide(L)'
;MNRFYDVEITTFASGLHTSRAVVHTAGEAWAAAREAEALNACVLLVGCQTRDVSYGDFHVWLAGDRAFLRLDEHREWYARGSALDQSNAESPVEFRTLDGTYFSVPRADTVTRSQAFEALDSWLQTGEMPPSLHWA
;
A
#
# COMPACT_ATOMS: atom_id res chain seq x y z
N MET A 1 1.92 19.97 -15.88
CA MET A 1 3.04 19.59 -14.98
C MET A 1 3.25 18.09 -15.16
N ASN A 2 4.48 17.64 -15.44
CA ASN A 2 4.75 16.21 -15.66
C ASN A 2 4.96 15.53 -14.30
N ARG A 3 3.97 14.77 -13.85
CA ARG A 3 4.09 13.89 -12.69
C ARG A 3 4.96 12.68 -13.05
N PHE A 4 5.61 12.11 -12.05
CA PHE A 4 6.19 10.78 -12.13
C PHE A 4 5.87 10.02 -10.85
N TYR A 5 5.91 8.69 -10.95
CA TYR A 5 5.63 7.78 -9.87
C TYR A 5 6.85 6.93 -9.59
N ASP A 6 7.15 6.76 -8.33
CA ASP A 6 8.21 5.89 -7.84
C ASP A 6 7.57 4.67 -7.20
N VAL A 7 7.72 3.51 -7.84
CA VAL A 7 7.11 2.25 -7.42
C VAL A 7 8.22 1.36 -6.89
N GLU A 8 8.15 1.00 -5.62
CA GLU A 8 9.09 0.10 -4.95
C GLU A 8 8.35 -1.14 -4.44
N ILE A 9 8.89 -2.33 -4.71
CA ILE A 9 8.38 -3.59 -4.17
C ILE A 9 9.51 -4.31 -3.45
N THR A 10 9.35 -4.52 -2.15
CA THR A 10 10.25 -5.30 -1.31
C THR A 10 9.64 -6.66 -1.00
N THR A 11 10.33 -7.72 -1.41
CA THR A 11 9.91 -9.14 -1.26
C THR A 11 10.85 -9.89 -0.33
N PHE A 12 10.39 -11.04 0.17
CA PHE A 12 11.11 -11.75 1.24
C PHE A 12 11.28 -13.27 1.09
N ALA A 13 10.78 -13.87 -0.01
CA ALA A 13 10.70 -15.33 -0.15
C ALA A 13 12.07 -16.02 -0.29
N SER A 14 13.09 -15.31 -0.79
CA SER A 14 14.45 -15.83 -1.04
C SER A 14 15.54 -14.96 -0.39
N GLY A 15 15.16 -14.23 0.67
CA GLY A 15 15.93 -13.11 1.21
C GLY A 15 15.27 -11.79 0.87
N LEU A 16 15.85 -10.70 1.37
CA LEU A 16 15.33 -9.35 1.15
C LEU A 16 15.72 -8.87 -0.25
N HIS A 17 14.73 -8.63 -1.10
CA HIS A 17 14.94 -8.12 -2.45
C HIS A 17 13.99 -6.98 -2.74
N THR A 18 14.54 -5.87 -3.23
CA THR A 18 13.80 -4.67 -3.57
C THR A 18 13.94 -4.38 -5.06
N SER A 19 12.82 -4.28 -5.76
CA SER A 19 12.74 -3.74 -7.12
C SER A 19 12.17 -2.32 -7.08
N ARG A 20 12.63 -1.47 -8.00
CA ARG A 20 12.18 -0.08 -8.10
C ARG A 20 11.98 0.31 -9.57
N ALA A 21 10.90 1.03 -9.85
CA ALA A 21 10.57 1.55 -11.16
C ALA A 21 10.13 3.02 -11.05
N VAL A 22 10.64 3.87 -11.95
CA VAL A 22 10.19 5.26 -12.09
C VAL A 22 9.43 5.37 -13.40
N VAL A 23 8.17 5.79 -13.33
CA VAL A 23 7.23 5.83 -14.46
C VAL A 23 6.48 7.15 -14.52
N HIS A 24 5.84 7.46 -15.65
CA HIS A 24 5.33 8.81 -15.91
C HIS A 24 3.80 8.89 -16.04
N THR A 25 3.11 7.76 -15.91
CA THR A 25 1.65 7.71 -15.96
C THR A 25 1.09 6.84 -14.83
N ALA A 26 -0.15 7.15 -14.41
CA ALA A 26 -0.88 6.33 -13.44
C ALA A 26 -1.05 4.88 -13.90
N GLY A 27 -1.28 4.66 -15.21
CA GLY A 27 -1.42 3.32 -15.78
C GLY A 27 -0.13 2.50 -15.73
N GLU A 28 1.04 3.12 -15.96
CA GLU A 28 2.33 2.45 -15.79
C GLU A 28 2.62 2.15 -14.31
N ALA A 29 2.28 3.10 -13.41
CA ALA A 29 2.45 2.90 -11.97
C ALA A 29 1.60 1.72 -11.48
N TRP A 30 0.35 1.65 -11.92
CA TRP A 30 -0.53 0.53 -11.65
C TRP A 30 0.02 -0.80 -12.20
N ALA A 31 0.51 -0.80 -13.45
CA ALA A 31 1.08 -2.00 -14.05
C ALA A 31 2.30 -2.52 -13.28
N ALA A 32 3.19 -1.63 -12.82
CA ALA A 32 4.35 -1.99 -12.00
C ALA A 32 3.92 -2.49 -10.61
N ALA A 33 2.98 -1.80 -9.96
CA ALA A 33 2.49 -2.17 -8.63
C ALA A 33 1.75 -3.51 -8.61
N ARG A 34 1.11 -3.90 -9.70
CA ARG A 34 0.33 -5.14 -9.81
C ARG A 34 1.14 -6.41 -9.61
N GLU A 35 2.46 -6.37 -9.84
CA GLU A 35 3.34 -7.51 -9.53
C GLU A 35 3.24 -7.92 -8.04
N ALA A 36 2.98 -6.97 -7.14
CA ALA A 36 2.77 -7.23 -5.73
C ALA A 36 1.47 -8.02 -5.43
N GLU A 37 0.44 -7.91 -6.29
CA GLU A 37 -0.87 -8.55 -6.08
C GLU A 37 -0.77 -10.08 -6.00
N ALA A 38 0.19 -10.67 -6.72
CA ALA A 38 0.45 -12.11 -6.74
C ALA A 38 1.31 -12.60 -5.56
N LEU A 39 1.93 -11.70 -4.81
CA LEU A 39 2.84 -12.06 -3.72
C LEU A 39 2.07 -12.40 -2.45
N ASN A 40 2.53 -13.41 -1.70
CA ASN A 40 1.92 -13.75 -0.42
C ASN A 40 2.27 -12.71 0.67
N ALA A 41 3.49 -12.17 0.64
CA ALA A 41 3.93 -11.13 1.55
C ALA A 41 4.99 -10.23 0.88
N CYS A 42 4.79 -8.92 0.96
CA CYS A 42 5.72 -7.90 0.46
C CYS A 42 5.37 -6.54 1.06
N VAL A 43 6.24 -5.55 0.82
CA VAL A 43 5.92 -4.13 0.98
C VAL A 43 5.91 -3.50 -0.40
N LEU A 44 4.84 -2.79 -0.74
CA LEU A 44 4.71 -1.98 -1.94
C LEU A 44 4.64 -0.51 -1.51
N LEU A 45 5.49 0.32 -2.08
CA LEU A 45 5.48 1.77 -1.91
C LEU A 45 5.24 2.43 -3.26
N VAL A 46 4.33 3.40 -3.32
CA VAL A 46 4.08 4.19 -4.53
C VAL A 46 4.10 5.67 -4.17
N GLY A 47 5.16 6.36 -4.54
CA GLY A 47 5.28 7.82 -4.38
C GLY A 47 4.82 8.56 -5.62
N CYS A 48 4.12 9.69 -5.46
CA CYS A 48 3.71 10.57 -6.57
C CYS A 48 4.41 11.92 -6.45
N GLN A 49 5.18 12.31 -7.47
CA GLN A 49 6.04 13.50 -7.40
C GLN A 49 5.95 14.35 -8.67
N THR A 50 6.19 15.66 -8.53
CA THR A 50 6.40 16.58 -9.65
C THR A 50 7.62 17.45 -9.38
N ARG A 51 8.74 17.17 -10.05
CA ARG A 51 10.05 17.83 -9.85
C ARG A 51 10.50 17.90 -8.39
N ASP A 52 10.00 18.88 -7.65
CA ASP A 52 10.40 19.23 -6.28
C ASP A 52 9.24 19.12 -5.27
N VAL A 53 8.07 18.63 -5.69
CA VAL A 53 6.87 18.49 -4.84
C VAL A 53 6.47 17.02 -4.76
N SER A 54 6.44 16.47 -3.54
CA SER A 54 5.76 15.20 -3.25
C SER A 54 4.28 15.47 -3.04
N TYR A 55 3.43 14.71 -3.73
CA TYR A 55 1.99 14.71 -3.60
C TYR A 55 1.48 13.62 -2.66
N GLY A 56 2.39 12.77 -2.17
CA GLY A 56 2.13 11.75 -1.19
C GLY A 56 2.71 10.40 -1.57
N ASP A 57 2.79 9.54 -0.57
CA ASP A 57 3.30 8.17 -0.70
C ASP A 57 2.24 7.18 -0.21
N PHE A 58 1.92 6.20 -1.05
CA PHE A 58 0.96 5.14 -0.76
C PHE A 58 1.73 3.87 -0.38
N HIS A 59 1.56 3.43 0.86
CA HIS A 59 2.27 2.28 1.43
C HIS A 59 1.32 1.11 1.63
N VAL A 60 1.72 -0.06 1.16
CA VAL A 60 0.96 -1.30 1.28
C VAL A 60 1.87 -2.39 1.85
N TRP A 61 1.55 -2.87 3.03
CA TRP A 61 2.14 -4.10 3.57
C TRP A 61 1.17 -5.25 3.32
N LEU A 62 1.59 -6.27 2.56
CA LEU A 62 0.78 -7.44 2.25
C LEU A 62 1.16 -8.64 3.14
N ALA A 63 0.14 -9.34 3.64
CA ALA A 63 0.28 -10.61 4.36
C ALA A 63 -0.95 -11.49 4.10
N GLY A 64 -0.82 -12.48 3.21
CA GLY A 64 -1.93 -13.32 2.79
C GLY A 64 -3.07 -12.48 2.18
N ASP A 65 -4.30 -12.73 2.60
CA ASP A 65 -5.49 -12.01 2.14
C ASP A 65 -5.65 -10.59 2.73
N ARG A 66 -4.74 -10.15 3.62
CA ARG A 66 -4.80 -8.86 4.31
C ARG A 66 -3.73 -7.89 3.87
N ALA A 67 -4.06 -6.61 4.02
CA ALA A 67 -3.16 -5.50 3.79
C ALA A 67 -3.26 -4.49 4.93
N PHE A 68 -2.11 -3.95 5.33
CA PHE A 68 -2.03 -2.73 6.14
C PHE A 68 -1.67 -1.57 5.22
N LEU A 69 -2.40 -0.46 5.32
CA LEU A 69 -2.26 0.68 4.43
C LEU A 69 -1.91 1.94 5.21
N ARG A 70 -0.95 2.67 4.67
CA ARG A 70 -0.63 4.02 5.10
C ARG A 70 -0.56 4.95 3.90
N LEU A 71 -1.14 6.12 4.01
CA LEU A 71 -1.03 7.20 3.05
C LEU A 71 -0.35 8.39 3.72
N ASP A 72 0.78 8.82 3.17
CA ASP A 72 1.54 9.94 3.70
C ASP A 72 1.26 11.20 2.87
N GLU A 73 0.28 11.99 3.29
CA GLU A 73 -0.13 13.25 2.64
C GLU A 73 -0.15 14.38 3.70
N HIS A 74 0.95 15.12 3.81
CA HIS A 74 1.26 16.09 4.89
C HIS A 74 1.37 15.50 6.30
N ARG A 75 0.66 14.41 6.58
CA ARG A 75 0.72 13.56 7.77
C ARG A 75 0.44 12.11 7.37
N GLU A 76 0.67 11.20 8.30
CA GLU A 76 0.36 9.78 8.13
C GLU A 76 -1.14 9.55 8.33
N TRP A 77 -1.74 8.76 7.45
CA TRP A 77 -3.11 8.30 7.53
C TRP A 77 -3.15 6.78 7.40
N TYR A 78 -3.90 6.11 8.27
CA TYR A 78 -3.99 4.66 8.26
C TYR A 78 -5.38 4.20 7.86
N ALA A 79 -5.47 3.32 6.88
CA ALA A 79 -6.76 2.78 6.47
C ALA A 79 -7.25 1.70 7.44
N ARG A 80 -8.57 1.67 7.68
CA ARG A 80 -9.24 0.69 8.53
C ARG A 80 -10.29 -0.07 7.75
N GLY A 81 -10.44 -1.34 8.09
CA GLY A 81 -11.50 -2.20 7.57
C GLY A 81 -12.89 -1.69 7.97
N SER A 82 -13.90 -2.06 7.19
CA SER A 82 -15.29 -1.70 7.49
C SER A 82 -15.71 -2.28 8.85
N ALA A 83 -16.66 -1.63 9.54
CA ALA A 83 -17.16 -2.11 10.84
C ALA A 83 -17.70 -3.56 10.79
N LEU A 84 -18.09 -4.05 9.61
CA LEU A 84 -18.56 -5.42 9.40
C LEU A 84 -17.41 -6.44 9.50
N ASP A 85 -16.21 -6.08 9.03
CA ASP A 85 -14.99 -6.90 9.15
C ASP A 85 -14.45 -6.93 10.60
N GLN A 86 -14.88 -6.00 11.45
CA GLN A 86 -14.44 -5.86 12.84
C GLN A 86 -15.21 -6.78 13.81
N SER A 87 -16.27 -7.46 13.33
CA SER A 87 -17.14 -8.32 14.16
C SER A 87 -16.51 -9.67 14.54
N ASN A 88 -15.46 -10.08 13.82
CA ASN A 88 -14.65 -11.23 14.19
C ASN A 88 -13.41 -10.75 14.95
N ALA A 89 -13.37 -11.00 16.26
CA ALA A 89 -12.19 -10.83 17.11
C ALA A 89 -11.11 -11.86 16.72
N GLU A 90 -10.52 -11.69 15.55
CA GLU A 90 -9.44 -12.52 15.05
C GLU A 90 -8.08 -11.99 15.53
N SER A 91 -7.11 -12.91 15.62
CA SER A 91 -5.72 -12.64 15.98
C SER A 91 -5.12 -11.50 15.15
N PRO A 92 -4.18 -10.73 15.72
CA PRO A 92 -3.41 -9.75 14.96
C PRO A 92 -2.77 -10.36 13.72
N VAL A 93 -2.62 -9.55 12.67
CA VAL A 93 -1.95 -9.93 11.43
C VAL A 93 -0.49 -9.51 11.52
N GLU A 94 0.43 -10.41 11.20
CA GLU A 94 1.86 -10.12 11.16
C GLU A 94 2.29 -9.68 9.77
N PHE A 95 2.90 -8.51 9.69
CA PHE A 95 3.49 -7.94 8.49
C PHE A 95 5.01 -7.87 8.64
N ARG A 96 5.71 -7.65 7.52
CA ARG A 96 7.16 -7.45 7.50
C ARG A 96 7.50 -6.02 7.09
N THR A 97 8.42 -5.38 7.78
CA THR A 97 8.95 -4.06 7.43
C THR A 97 9.95 -4.15 6.26
N LEU A 98 10.46 -3.01 5.81
CA LEU A 98 11.46 -2.92 4.74
C LEU A 98 12.84 -3.52 5.12
N ASP A 99 13.12 -3.74 6.41
CA ASP A 99 14.34 -4.43 6.86
C ASP A 99 14.11 -5.93 7.10
N GLY A 100 12.90 -6.41 6.86
CA GLY A 100 12.50 -7.81 7.03
C GLY A 100 12.10 -8.19 8.46
N THR A 101 12.12 -7.26 9.42
CA THR A 101 11.57 -7.48 10.76
C THR A 101 10.05 -7.55 10.74
N TYR A 102 9.47 -8.16 11.77
CA TYR A 102 8.03 -8.35 11.89
C TYR A 102 7.39 -7.31 12.80
N PHE A 103 6.15 -6.95 12.49
CA PHE A 103 5.28 -6.18 13.37
C PHE A 103 3.84 -6.71 13.26
N SER A 104 3.09 -6.58 14.35
CA SER A 104 1.71 -7.05 14.43
C SER A 104 0.73 -5.88 14.40
N VAL A 105 -0.32 -6.00 13.58
CA VAL A 105 -1.40 -5.01 13.47
C VAL A 105 -2.72 -5.68 13.83
N PRO A 106 -3.59 -5.05 14.65
CA PRO A 106 -4.93 -5.56 14.89
C PRO A 106 -5.66 -5.79 13.57
N ARG A 107 -6.36 -6.92 13.40
CA ARG A 107 -7.05 -7.22 12.14
C ARG A 107 -8.06 -6.13 11.76
N ALA A 108 -8.68 -5.46 12.74
CA ALA A 108 -9.58 -4.32 12.53
C ALA A 108 -8.90 -3.11 11.85
N ASP A 109 -7.59 -2.94 12.06
CA ASP A 109 -6.77 -1.90 11.44
C ASP A 109 -6.12 -2.38 10.13
N THR A 110 -6.67 -3.44 9.52
CA THR A 110 -6.26 -3.94 8.21
C THR A 110 -7.45 -3.99 7.26
N VAL A 111 -7.17 -4.00 5.96
CA VAL A 111 -8.16 -4.16 4.90
C VAL A 111 -7.90 -5.47 4.15
N THR A 112 -8.84 -5.89 3.30
CA THR A 112 -8.57 -7.01 2.39
C THR A 112 -7.54 -6.59 1.33
N ARG A 113 -6.86 -7.57 0.74
CA ARG A 113 -5.98 -7.34 -0.41
C ARG A 113 -6.70 -6.61 -1.54
N SER A 114 -7.91 -7.04 -1.90
CA SER A 114 -8.67 -6.40 -2.99
C SER A 114 -8.97 -4.93 -2.69
N GLN A 115 -9.39 -4.61 -1.47
CA GLN A 115 -9.63 -3.24 -1.02
C GLN A 115 -8.38 -2.37 -1.12
N ALA A 116 -7.20 -2.91 -0.79
CA ALA A 116 -5.94 -2.19 -0.90
C ALA A 116 -5.58 -1.84 -2.35
N PHE A 117 -5.75 -2.79 -3.27
CA PHE A 117 -5.46 -2.56 -4.69
C PHE A 117 -6.50 -1.65 -5.36
N GLU A 118 -7.78 -1.76 -5.00
CA GLU A 118 -8.82 -0.81 -5.44
C GLU A 118 -8.54 0.61 -4.93
N ALA A 119 -8.10 0.76 -3.67
CA ALA A 119 -7.73 2.05 -3.11
C ALA A 119 -6.49 2.65 -3.79
N LEU A 120 -5.48 1.83 -4.09
CA LEU A 120 -4.30 2.26 -4.83
C LEU A 120 -4.67 2.73 -6.25
N ASP A 121 -5.47 1.96 -7.00
CA ASP A 121 -5.93 2.37 -8.32
C ASP A 121 -6.68 3.71 -8.25
N SER A 122 -7.63 3.84 -7.32
CA SER A 122 -8.35 5.10 -7.10
C SER A 122 -7.39 6.27 -6.83
N TRP A 123 -6.43 6.08 -5.92
CA TRP A 123 -5.47 7.14 -5.56
C TRP A 123 -4.56 7.52 -6.74
N LEU A 124 -4.12 6.55 -7.55
CA LEU A 124 -3.32 6.82 -8.74
C LEU A 124 -4.07 7.66 -9.78
N GLN A 125 -5.39 7.45 -9.92
CA GLN A 125 -6.23 8.20 -10.87
C GLN A 125 -6.57 9.61 -10.37
N THR A 126 -6.90 9.76 -9.09
CA THR A 126 -7.42 11.03 -8.55
C THR A 126 -6.33 11.88 -7.87
N GLY A 127 -5.33 11.23 -7.27
CA GLY A 127 -4.39 11.85 -6.33
C GLY A 127 -5.08 12.29 -5.04
N GLU A 128 -6.24 11.73 -4.72
CA GLU A 128 -7.02 12.03 -3.51
C GLU A 128 -7.12 10.79 -2.63
N MET A 129 -7.16 10.99 -1.31
CA MET A 129 -7.39 9.94 -0.34
C MET A 129 -8.64 9.10 -0.68
N PRO A 130 -8.51 7.78 -0.92
CA PRO A 130 -9.61 6.94 -1.40
C PRO A 130 -10.83 6.91 -0.47
N PRO A 131 -12.03 7.30 -0.92
CA PRO A 131 -13.23 7.39 -0.07
C PRO A 131 -13.86 6.03 0.25
N SER A 132 -13.41 4.95 -0.40
CA SER A 132 -13.91 3.59 -0.16
C SER A 132 -13.48 3.02 1.19
N LEU A 133 -12.47 3.61 1.82
CA LEU A 133 -11.90 3.19 3.10
C LEU A 133 -12.12 4.24 4.19
N HIS A 134 -12.05 3.80 5.44
CA HIS A 134 -12.00 4.70 6.59
C HIS A 134 -10.55 5.02 6.93
N TRP A 135 -10.21 6.30 7.03
CA TRP A 135 -8.85 6.77 7.34
C TRP A 135 -8.81 7.44 8.71
N ALA A 136 -7.82 7.11 9.52
CA ALA A 136 -7.60 7.65 10.86
C ALA A 136 -6.16 8.14 11.05
#